data_AF-A0A2G3JYQ0-F1
#
_entry.id   AF-A0A2G3JYQ0-F1
#
_cell.length_a   1.000
_cell.length_b   1.000
_cell.length_c   1.000
_cell.angle_alpha   90.00
_cell.angle_beta   90.00
_cell.angle_gamma   90.00
#
_symmetry.space_group_name_H-M   'P 1'
#
loop_
_entity.id
_entity.type
_entity.pdbx_description
1 polymer ?
#
loop_
_entity_poly.entity_id
_entity_poly.type
_entity_poly.pdbx_seq_one_letter_code
_entity_poly.pdbx_strand_id
1 'polypeptide(L)'
;GLGNREDSQILDQAEAWFAANAFARFIDWHDAGSDREPIMPNCAGYRRRGSDSIYWLVFPGVFTDEIAEGFDKIMAASALVKADMLQAGNDGKSTSVHKTPDLPRQPRRFYKFLAIVRKEGAEAEPLPSAT
;
A
#
# COMPACT_ATOMS: atom_id res chain seq x y z
N GLY A 1 11.71 22.60 -11.45
CA GLY A 1 11.80 21.20 -11.01
C GLY A 1 11.58 21.09 -9.51
N LEU A 2 10.34 21.23 -9.06
CA LEU A 2 9.93 21.08 -7.64
C LEU A 2 9.23 19.74 -7.40
N GLY A 3 8.39 19.29 -8.34
CA GLY A 3 7.63 18.04 -8.19
C GLY A 3 8.49 16.80 -7.95
N ASN A 4 9.74 16.75 -8.46
CA ASN A 4 10.59 15.57 -8.25
C ASN A 4 11.07 15.43 -6.79
N ARG A 5 11.23 16.54 -6.07
CA ARG A 5 11.71 16.53 -4.68
C ARG A 5 10.58 16.19 -3.72
N GLU A 6 9.39 16.74 -3.95
CA GLU A 6 8.18 16.39 -3.20
C GLU A 6 7.79 14.92 -3.43
N ASP A 7 7.82 14.45 -4.69
CA ASP A 7 7.56 13.04 -5.01
C ASP A 7 8.53 12.12 -4.25
N SER A 8 9.84 12.42 -4.23
CA SER A 8 10.80 11.61 -3.45
C SER A 8 10.55 11.62 -1.94
N GLN A 9 10.16 12.76 -1.36
CA GLN A 9 9.84 12.84 0.08
C GLN A 9 8.63 11.99 0.45
N ILE A 10 7.59 12.00 -0.39
CA ILE A 10 6.40 11.16 -0.22
C ILE A 10 6.78 9.68 -0.26
N LEU A 11 7.64 9.29 -1.21
CA LEU A 11 8.12 7.91 -1.32
C LEU A 11 8.90 7.50 -0.08
N ASP A 12 9.88 8.31 0.34
CA ASP A 12 10.70 8.03 1.53
C ASP A 12 9.83 7.92 2.80
N GLN A 13 8.82 8.80 2.95
CA GLN A 13 7.89 8.76 4.08
C GLN A 13 7.00 7.50 4.05
N ALA A 14 6.49 7.13 2.88
CA ALA A 14 5.71 5.90 2.75
C ALA A 14 6.55 4.66 3.07
N GLU A 15 7.78 4.58 2.54
CA GLU A 15 8.73 3.50 2.83
C GLU A 15 9.04 3.41 4.33
N ALA A 16 9.35 4.54 4.97
CA ALA A 16 9.61 4.60 6.41
C ALA A 16 8.40 4.14 7.23
N TRP A 17 7.20 4.58 6.86
CA TRP A 17 5.97 4.17 7.52
C TRP A 17 5.72 2.67 7.37
N PHE A 18 5.87 2.12 6.16
CA PHE A 18 5.71 0.68 5.94
C PHE A 18 6.80 -0.13 6.65
N ALA A 19 8.05 0.33 6.67
CA ALA A 19 9.12 -0.36 7.40
C ALA A 19 8.79 -0.54 8.89
N ALA A 20 8.14 0.44 9.50
CA ALA A 20 7.71 0.38 10.90
C ALA A 20 6.38 -0.39 11.11
N ASN A 21 5.46 -0.35 10.15
CA ASN A 21 4.06 -0.76 10.37
C ASN A 21 3.56 -1.94 9.52
N ALA A 22 4.25 -2.32 8.44
CA ALA A 22 3.76 -3.28 7.43
C ALA A 22 3.37 -4.66 7.96
N PHE A 23 4.01 -5.10 9.05
CA PHE A 23 3.79 -6.42 9.67
C PHE A 23 3.09 -6.36 11.03
N ALA A 24 2.97 -5.18 11.63
CA ALA A 24 2.40 -5.00 12.96
C ALA A 24 0.95 -4.48 12.94
N ARG A 25 0.55 -3.74 11.88
CA ARG A 25 -0.73 -3.02 11.82
C ARG A 25 -1.67 -3.49 10.71
N PHE A 26 -1.44 -4.66 10.13
CA PHE A 26 -2.30 -5.22 9.08
C PHE A 26 -2.89 -6.56 9.49
N ILE A 27 -4.20 -6.68 9.35
CA ILE A 27 -4.91 -7.95 9.56
C ILE A 27 -4.72 -8.80 8.30
N ASP A 28 -4.37 -10.08 8.47
CA ASP A 28 -4.34 -11.00 7.33
C ASP A 28 -5.76 -11.21 6.81
N TRP A 29 -5.96 -11.06 5.50
CA TRP A 29 -7.28 -11.20 4.89
C TRP A 29 -7.91 -12.56 5.18
N HIS A 30 -7.11 -13.61 5.37
CA HIS A 30 -7.67 -14.92 5.70
C HIS A 30 -8.20 -15.02 7.13
N ASP A 31 -7.57 -14.29 8.06
CA ASP A 31 -7.92 -14.28 9.48
C ASP A 31 -9.03 -13.27 9.80
N ALA A 32 -9.24 -12.27 8.93
CA ALA A 32 -10.28 -11.25 9.08
C ALA A 32 -11.69 -11.87 9.20
N GLY A 33 -12.44 -11.47 10.23
CA GLY A 33 -13.79 -11.98 10.52
C GLY A 33 -13.84 -13.42 11.04
N SER A 34 -12.71 -14.02 11.41
CA SER A 34 -12.64 -15.35 12.03
C SER A 34 -12.33 -15.26 13.53
N ASP A 35 -12.46 -16.37 14.26
CA ASP A 35 -12.04 -16.46 15.68
C ASP A 35 -10.51 -16.26 15.88
N ARG A 36 -9.73 -16.23 14.79
CA ARG A 36 -8.30 -15.95 14.78
C ARG A 36 -7.97 -14.48 14.50
N GLU A 37 -8.98 -13.63 14.33
CA GLU A 37 -8.75 -12.20 14.10
C GLU A 37 -8.00 -11.58 15.28
N PRO A 38 -6.80 -11.02 15.06
CA PRO A 38 -6.05 -10.38 16.13
C PRO A 38 -6.73 -9.05 16.53
N ILE A 39 -6.89 -8.83 17.83
CA ILE A 39 -7.30 -7.53 18.36
C ILE A 39 -6.13 -6.55 18.15
N MET A 40 -6.21 -5.79 17.07
CA MET A 40 -5.12 -4.93 16.61
C MET A 40 -5.46 -3.45 16.88
N PRO A 41 -4.89 -2.84 17.94
CA PRO A 41 -5.05 -1.40 18.16
C PRO A 41 -4.42 -0.64 17.00
N ASN A 42 -5.10 0.40 16.51
CA ASN A 42 -4.66 1.23 15.38
C ASN A 42 -4.46 0.46 14.06
N CYS A 43 -5.32 -0.54 13.79
CA CYS A 43 -5.30 -1.28 12.51
C CYS A 43 -5.26 -0.33 11.30
N ALA A 44 -4.22 -0.49 10.47
CA ALA A 44 -3.99 0.30 9.28
C ALA A 44 -4.73 -0.24 8.04
N GLY A 45 -5.19 -1.49 8.12
CA GLY A 45 -5.99 -2.15 7.09
C GLY A 45 -5.69 -3.64 6.99
N TYR A 46 -5.74 -4.17 5.77
CA TYR A 46 -5.63 -5.61 5.51
C TYR A 46 -4.45 -5.93 4.62
N ARG A 47 -3.81 -7.06 4.87
CA ARG A 47 -2.82 -7.64 3.97
C ARG A 47 -3.44 -8.84 3.27
N ARG A 48 -3.34 -8.90 1.95
CA ARG A 48 -3.86 -10.03 1.18
C ARG A 48 -2.77 -10.58 0.26
N ARG A 49 -2.62 -11.91 0.29
CA ARG A 49 -1.81 -12.62 -0.68
C ARG A 49 -2.65 -12.88 -1.94
N GLY A 50 -2.28 -12.26 -3.05
CA GLY A 50 -2.77 -12.61 -4.38
C GLY A 50 -2.09 -13.87 -4.89
N SER A 51 -2.36 -14.22 -6.15
CA SER A 51 -1.78 -15.39 -6.82
C SER A 51 -0.26 -15.31 -6.92
N ASP A 52 0.27 -14.14 -7.28
CA ASP A 52 1.70 -13.93 -7.56
C ASP A 52 2.35 -12.91 -6.62
N SER A 53 1.57 -12.08 -5.91
CA SER A 53 2.12 -11.02 -5.06
C SER A 53 1.27 -10.73 -3.84
N ILE A 54 1.91 -10.27 -2.77
CA ILE A 54 1.23 -9.72 -1.59
C ILE A 54 0.90 -8.26 -1.87
N TYR A 55 -0.28 -7.83 -1.45
CA TYR A 55 -0.68 -6.44 -1.48
C TYR A 55 -1.30 -6.01 -0.15
N TRP A 56 -1.22 -4.72 0.13
CA TRP A 56 -1.72 -4.10 1.34
C TRP A 56 -2.88 -3.16 0.99
N LEU A 57 -3.99 -3.31 1.69
CA LEU A 57 -5.16 -2.47 1.60
C LEU A 57 -5.15 -1.52 2.80
N VAL A 58 -4.75 -0.28 2.58
CA VAL A 58 -4.63 0.74 3.62
C VAL A 58 -5.91 1.56 3.71
N PHE A 59 -6.36 1.86 4.92
CA PHE A 59 -7.50 2.75 5.12
C PHE A 59 -7.20 4.18 4.67
N PRO A 60 -8.18 4.90 4.10
CA PRO A 60 -7.98 6.26 3.63
C PRO A 60 -7.63 7.26 4.73
N GLY A 61 -8.10 7.01 5.97
CA GLY A 61 -7.71 7.79 7.15
C GLY A 61 -6.21 7.66 7.40
N VAL A 62 -5.71 6.44 7.57
CA VAL A 62 -4.27 6.16 7.79
C VAL A 62 -3.39 6.68 6.66
N PHE A 63 -3.87 6.56 5.42
CA PHE A 63 -3.14 7.13 4.29
C PHE A 63 -2.99 8.65 4.40
N THR A 64 -4.04 9.36 4.82
CA THR A 64 -4.03 10.84 4.87
C THR A 64 -3.37 11.36 6.15
N ASP A 65 -3.59 10.71 7.28
CA ASP A 65 -3.07 11.12 8.59
C ASP A 65 -1.62 10.69 8.85
N GLU A 66 -1.16 9.56 8.27
CA GLU A 66 0.18 9.02 8.56
C GLU A 66 1.09 8.99 7.33
N ILE A 67 0.63 8.38 6.22
CA ILE A 67 1.48 8.15 5.04
C ILE A 67 1.69 9.43 4.23
N ALA A 68 0.62 10.20 4.03
CA ALA A 68 0.61 11.47 3.31
C ALA A 68 0.51 12.67 4.26
N GLU A 69 0.95 12.51 5.51
CA GLU A 69 0.93 13.57 6.51
C GLU A 69 1.71 14.79 5.98
N GLY A 70 1.06 15.95 5.92
CA GLY A 70 1.66 17.18 5.41
C GLY A 70 1.66 17.34 3.88
N PHE A 71 1.15 16.36 3.12
CA PHE A 71 1.07 16.41 1.66
C PHE A 71 -0.38 16.35 1.15
N ASP A 72 -0.62 16.82 -0.07
CA ASP A 72 -1.92 16.61 -0.72
C ASP A 72 -2.08 15.13 -1.08
N LYS A 73 -3.15 14.48 -0.59
CA LYS A 73 -3.45 13.06 -0.84
C LYS A 73 -3.47 12.68 -2.33
N ILE A 74 -3.85 13.59 -3.22
CA ILE A 74 -3.89 13.36 -4.67
C ILE A 74 -2.47 13.38 -5.23
N MET A 75 -1.65 14.34 -4.80
CA MET A 75 -0.24 14.42 -5.17
C MET A 75 0.52 13.20 -4.64
N ALA A 76 0.34 12.86 -3.36
CA ALA A 76 1.00 11.73 -2.74
C ALA A 76 0.62 10.40 -3.40
N ALA A 77 -0.66 10.19 -3.66
CA ALA A 77 -1.10 9.00 -4.37
C ALA A 77 -0.55 8.95 -5.80
N SER A 78 -0.44 10.10 -6.48
CA SER A 78 0.14 10.16 -7.82
C SER A 78 1.62 9.82 -7.81
N ALA A 79 2.40 10.30 -6.83
CA ALA A 79 3.81 9.96 -6.66
C ALA A 79 4.00 8.45 -6.43
N LEU A 80 3.19 7.86 -5.55
CA LEU A 80 3.24 6.42 -5.24
C LEU A 80 2.81 5.54 -6.43
N VAL A 81 1.87 6.00 -7.25
CA VAL A 81 1.50 5.33 -8.51
C VAL A 81 2.65 5.37 -9.51
N LYS A 82 3.33 6.52 -9.66
CA LYS A 82 4.50 6.63 -10.55
C LYS A 82 5.63 5.69 -10.14
N ALA A 83 5.77 5.40 -8.85
CA ALA A 83 6.78 4.51 -8.30
C ALA A 83 6.38 3.01 -8.30
N ASP A 84 5.26 2.64 -8.93
CA ASP A 84 4.71 1.26 -8.93
C ASP A 84 4.39 0.70 -7.53
N MET A 85 4.34 1.56 -6.50
CA MET A 85 4.04 1.16 -5.13
C MET A 85 2.53 1.07 -4.89
N LEU A 86 1.76 1.98 -5.49
CA LEU A 86 0.31 2.08 -5.34
C LEU A 86 -0.40 1.74 -6.66
N GLN A 87 -1.43 0.91 -6.59
CA GLN A 87 -2.27 0.65 -7.75
C GLN A 87 -3.22 1.83 -8.00
N ALA A 88 -3.15 2.42 -9.20
CA ALA A 88 -4.14 3.40 -9.65
C ALA A 88 -5.52 2.72 -9.78
N GLY A 89 -6.55 3.35 -9.20
CA GLY A 89 -7.92 2.87 -9.36
C GLY A 89 -8.50 3.29 -10.70
N ASN A 90 -9.36 2.43 -11.25
CA ASN A 90 -9.91 2.54 -12.61
C ASN A 90 -10.86 3.74 -12.83
N ASP A 91 -11.34 4.37 -11.75
CA ASP A 91 -12.32 5.49 -11.75
C ASP A 91 -11.66 6.89 -11.66
N GLY A 92 -10.37 7.01 -11.96
CA GLY A 92 -9.62 8.27 -11.75
C GLY A 92 -9.38 8.60 -10.27
N LYS A 93 -9.64 7.64 -9.37
CA LYS A 93 -9.36 7.73 -7.92
C LYS A 93 -8.34 6.68 -7.56
N SER A 94 -7.35 7.04 -6.75
CA SER A 94 -6.30 6.12 -6.27
C SER A 94 -6.77 5.12 -5.21
N THR A 95 -8.09 4.98 -5.01
CA THR A 95 -8.71 4.07 -4.05
C THR A 95 -9.52 3.00 -4.76
N SER A 96 -9.42 1.75 -4.30
CA SER A 96 -10.23 0.63 -4.77
C SER A 96 -11.29 0.25 -3.73
N VAL A 97 -12.46 -0.17 -4.21
CA VAL A 97 -13.55 -0.65 -3.33
C VAL A 97 -13.38 -2.14 -3.10
N HIS A 98 -13.31 -2.55 -1.83
CA HIS A 98 -13.21 -3.94 -1.41
C HIS A 98 -14.31 -4.28 -0.39
N LYS A 99 -14.89 -5.47 -0.55
CA LYS A 99 -15.75 -6.09 0.47
C LYS A 99 -14.84 -6.94 1.35
N THR A 100 -14.63 -6.50 2.57
CA THR A 100 -13.74 -7.19 3.51
C THR A 100 -14.48 -8.34 4.20
N PRO A 101 -13.79 -9.42 4.62
CA PRO A 101 -14.43 -10.60 5.17
C PRO A 101 -15.13 -10.36 6.52
N ASP A 102 -14.62 -9.41 7.31
CA ASP A 102 -15.21 -8.94 8.56
C ASP A 102 -16.55 -8.20 8.34
N LEU A 103 -16.66 -7.46 7.23
CA LEU A 103 -17.83 -6.65 6.89
C LEU A 103 -18.30 -6.90 5.44
N PRO A 104 -18.82 -8.10 5.13
CA PRO A 104 -19.15 -8.49 3.75
C PRO A 104 -20.32 -7.66 3.16
N ARG A 105 -21.13 -7.06 4.03
CA ARG A 105 -22.28 -6.21 3.66
C ARG A 105 -21.92 -4.73 3.48
N GLN A 106 -20.70 -4.32 3.81
CA GLN A 106 -20.27 -2.92 3.75
C GLN A 106 -19.00 -2.78 2.90
N PRO A 107 -19.11 -2.50 1.59
CA PRO A 107 -17.94 -2.23 0.77
C PRO A 107 -17.24 -0.95 1.24
N ARG A 108 -15.93 -1.02 1.46
CA ARG A 108 -15.09 0.10 1.93
C ARG A 108 -14.03 0.44 0.88
N ARG A 109 -13.58 1.69 0.88
CA ARG A 109 -12.51 2.18 0.00
C ARG A 109 -11.17 2.01 0.67
N PHE A 110 -10.17 1.58 -0.09
CA PHE A 110 -8.81 1.35 0.37
C PHE A 110 -7.80 1.86 -0.65
N TYR A 111 -6.62 2.27 -0.18
CA TYR A 111 -5.44 2.44 -1.01
C TYR A 111 -4.75 1.09 -1.14
N LYS A 112 -4.59 0.59 -2.37
CA LYS A 112 -4.01 -0.73 -2.64
C LYS A 112 -2.54 -0.60 -2.98
N PHE A 113 -1.68 -0.89 -2.02
CA PHE A 113 -0.23 -0.94 -2.21
C PHE A 113 0.20 -2.31 -2.71
N LEU A 114 0.89 -2.33 -3.84
CA LEU A 114 1.49 -3.52 -4.44
C LEU A 114 2.92 -3.76 -3.94
N ALA A 115 3.59 -2.69 -3.51
CA ALA A 115 4.91 -2.73 -2.92
C ALA A 115 5.02 -1.75 -1.75
N ILE A 116 5.83 -2.13 -0.77
CA ILE A 116 6.15 -1.31 0.41
C ILE A 116 7.46 -0.54 0.26
N VAL A 117 8.24 -0.88 -0.76
CA VAL A 117 9.48 -0.22 -1.18
C VAL A 117 9.40 0.08 -2.66
N ARG A 118 10.06 1.15 -3.09
CA ARG A 118 10.24 1.45 -4.51
C ARG A 118 10.93 0.24 -5.15
N LYS A 119 10.43 -0.23 -6.29
CA LYS A 119 11.24 -1.14 -7.10
C LYS A 119 12.36 -0.31 -7.69
N GLU A 120 13.55 -0.42 -7.11
CA GLU A 120 14.76 0.00 -7.81
C GLU A 120 14.76 -0.79 -9.12
N GLY A 121 14.79 -0.08 -10.25
CA GLY A 121 14.51 -0.65 -11.56
C GLY A 121 15.26 -1.97 -11.70
N ALA A 122 14.51 -3.02 -12.07
CA ALA A 122 15.01 -4.37 -12.26
C ALA A 122 16.46 -4.32 -12.76
N GLU A 123 17.41 -4.59 -11.86
CA GLU A 123 18.78 -4.88 -12.24
C GLU A 123 18.62 -6.06 -13.18
N ALA A 124 18.87 -5.81 -14.46
CA ALA A 124 18.90 -6.85 -15.47
C ALA A 124 19.88 -7.88 -14.94
N GLU A 125 19.39 -9.09 -14.60
CA GLU A 125 20.26 -10.21 -14.31
C GLU A 125 21.32 -10.27 -15.43
N PRO A 126 22.62 -10.14 -15.12
CA PRO A 126 23.61 -10.52 -16.11
C PRO A 126 23.45 -12.02 -16.29
N LEU A 127 22.98 -12.40 -17.48
CA LEU A 127 22.88 -13.79 -17.95
C LEU A 127 24.13 -14.56 -17.48
N PRO A 128 23.98 -15.77 -16.89
CA PRO A 128 25.14 -16.56 -16.51
C PRO A 128 25.98 -16.80 -17.77
N SER A 129 27.21 -16.29 -17.73
CA SER A 129 28.18 -16.47 -18.81
C SER A 129 28.37 -17.96 -19.05
N ALA A 130 28.09 -18.38 -20.29
CA ALA A 130 28.32 -19.73 -20.74
C ALA A 130 29.79 -20.14 -20.47
N THR A 131 29.96 -21.32 -19.88
CA THR A 131 31.21 -22.08 -19.86
C THR A 131 31.09 -23.22 -20.86
#